data_AF-A0A2N1RBG5-F1
#
_entry.id   AF-A0A2N1RBG5-F1
#
_cell.length_a   1.000
_cell.length_b   1.000
_cell.length_c   1.000
_cell.angle_alpha   90.00
_cell.angle_beta   90.00
_cell.angle_gamma   90.00
#
_symmetry.space_group_name_H-M   'P 1'
#
loop_
_entity.id
_entity.type
_entity.pdbx_description
1 polymer ?
#
loop_
_entity_poly.entity_id
_entity_poly.type
_entity_poly.pdbx_seq_one_letter_code
_entity_poly.pdbx_strand_id
1 'polypeptide(L)' 'MDAQQFLQLLKKELMIAMGCTEPAAAALAGAKARLLLGEPIVRLEVRASRDMVKNAMGVGLPNCTLRGIQAAVALGAA' A
#
# COMPACT_ATOMS: atom_id res chain seq x y z
N MET A 1 -3.34 -26.46 27.56
CA MET A 1 -3.36 -25.01 27.30
C MET A 1 -4.76 -24.65 26.87
N ASP A 2 -5.42 -23.77 27.60
CA ASP A 2 -6.77 -23.33 27.28
C ASP A 2 -6.76 -22.29 26.16
N ALA A 3 -7.86 -22.16 25.42
CA ALA A 3 -7.97 -21.24 24.27
C ALA A 3 -7.57 -19.80 24.62
N GLN A 4 -7.80 -19.36 25.86
CA GLN A 4 -7.39 -18.03 26.32
C GLN A 4 -5.87 -17.87 26.43
N GLN A 5 -5.14 -18.93 26.80
CA GLN A 5 -3.68 -18.89 26.85
C GLN A 5 -3.07 -18.77 25.45
N PHE A 6 -3.64 -19.45 24.45
CA PHE A 6 -3.23 -19.28 23.06
C PHE A 6 -3.49 -17.86 22.56
N LEU A 7 -4.65 -17.28 22.88
CA LEU A 7 -4.98 -15.91 22.45
C LEU A 7 -4.05 -14.86 23.07
N GLN A 8 -3.69 -15.03 24.36
CA GLN A 8 -2.72 -14.15 25.02
C GLN A 8 -1.33 -14.27 24.42
N LEU A 9 -0.88 -15.48 24.11
CA LEU A 9 0.41 -15.72 23.47
C LEU A 9 0.45 -15.08 22.08
N LEU A 10 -0.59 -15.26 21.26
CA LEU A 10 -0.67 -14.63 19.94
C LEU A 10 -0.66 -13.10 20.03
N LYS A 11 -1.37 -12.49 20.99
CA LYS A 11 -1.31 -11.04 21.18
C LYS A 11 0.05 -10.52 21.64
N LYS A 12 0.79 -11.34 22.39
CA LYS A 12 2.13 -11.00 22.87
C LYS A 12 3.18 -11.11 21.76
N GLU A 13 3.08 -12.14 20.92
CA GLU A 13 4.11 -12.47 19.92
C GLU A 13 3.80 -11.93 18.52
N LEU A 14 2.52 -11.68 18.18
CA LEU A 14 2.15 -11.13 16.88
C LEU A 14 2.13 -9.60 16.91
N MET A 15 2.81 -9.01 15.93
CA MET A 15 2.70 -7.59 15.63
C MET A 15 1.74 -7.39 14.46
N ILE A 16 0.91 -6.35 14.52
CA ILE A 16 0.05 -6.00 13.39
C ILE A 16 0.94 -5.55 12.23
N ALA A 17 0.84 -6.25 11.10
CA ALA A 17 1.51 -5.82 9.89
C ALA A 17 0.94 -4.48 9.43
N MET A 18 1.80 -3.48 9.26
CA MET A 18 1.42 -2.14 8.82
C MET A 18 1.05 -2.07 7.33
N GLY A 19 1.30 -3.13 6.55
CA GLY A 19 0.94 -3.20 5.13
C GLY A 19 1.61 -2.15 4.25
N CYS A 20 2.82 -1.69 4.60
CA CYS A 20 3.45 -0.53 3.95
C CYS A 20 4.18 -0.84 2.64
N THR A 21 4.46 -2.10 2.33
CA THR A 21 5.32 -2.48 1.21
C THR A 21 4.69 -2.17 -0.14
N GLU A 22 3.49 -2.70 -0.40
CA GLU A 22 2.82 -2.57 -1.69
C GLU A 22 2.42 -1.11 -1.99
N PRO A 23 1.84 -0.32 -1.05
CA PRO A 23 1.56 1.08 -1.30
C PRO A 23 2.83 1.92 -1.51
N ALA A 24 3.91 1.67 -0.75
CA ALA A 24 5.17 2.40 -0.96
C ALA A 24 5.78 2.09 -2.33
N ALA A 25 5.78 0.82 -2.74
CA ALA A 25 6.24 0.42 -4.07
C ALA A 25 5.41 1.06 -5.18
N ALA A 26 4.08 1.11 -5.02
CA ALA A 26 3.17 1.77 -5.95
C ALA A 26 3.42 3.28 -6.05
N ALA A 27 3.61 3.96 -4.92
CA ALA A 27 3.95 5.39 -4.90
C ALA A 27 5.30 5.66 -5.59
N LEU A 28 6.31 4.84 -5.32
CA LEU A 28 7.62 4.96 -5.97
C LEU A 28 7.52 4.78 -7.50
N ALA A 29 6.68 3.85 -7.96
CA ALA A 29 6.44 3.67 -9.39
C ALA A 29 5.78 4.92 -10.02
N GLY A 30 4.80 5.53 -9.34
CA GLY A 30 4.20 6.80 -9.76
C GLY A 30 5.21 7.94 -9.86
N ALA A 31 6.04 8.11 -8.83
CA ALA A 31 7.10 9.12 -8.79
C ALA A 31 8.12 8.94 -9.91
N LYS A 32 8.53 7.69 -10.16
CA LYS A 32 9.46 7.38 -11.25
C LYS A 32 8.84 7.65 -12.61
N ALA A 33 7.57 7.30 -12.81
CA ALA A 33 6.86 7.58 -14.06
C ALA A 33 6.76 9.09 -14.33
N ARG A 34 6.42 9.90 -13.32
CA ARG A 34 6.41 11.37 -13.39
C ARG A 34 7.76 11.94 -13.81
N LEU A 35 8.83 11.46 -13.17
CA LEU A 35 10.20 11.89 -13.44
C LEU A 35 10.64 11.54 -14.87
N LEU A 36 10.24 10.38 -15.39
CA LEU A 36 10.58 9.93 -16.74
C LEU A 36 9.76 10.63 -17.83
N LEU A 37 8.51 10.99 -17.54
CA LEU A 37 7.61 11.62 -18.51
C LEU A 37 8.07 13.04 -18.89
N GLY A 38 8.55 13.83 -17.93
CA GLY A 38 9.08 15.18 -18.19
C GLY A 38 8.03 16.24 -18.58
N GLU A 39 6.77 15.86 -18.73
CA GLU A 39 5.63 16.75 -19.07
C GLU A 39 4.43 16.52 -18.12
N PRO A 40 3.42 17.41 -18.08
CA PRO A 40 2.25 17.27 -17.21
C PRO A 40 1.49 15.95 -17.40
N ILE A 41 1.16 15.28 -16.29
CA ILE A 41 0.36 14.05 -16.32
C ILE A 41 -1.10 14.40 -16.58
N VAL A 42 -1.67 13.84 -17.64
CA VAL A 42 -3.12 13.95 -17.96
C VAL A 42 -3.91 12.69 -17.58
N ARG A 43 -3.25 11.53 -17.54
CA ARG A 43 -3.87 10.24 -17.22
C ARG A 43 -2.82 9.25 -16.70
N LEU A 44 -3.21 8.42 -15.74
CA LEU A 44 -2.43 7.28 -15.24
C LEU A 44 -3.20 5.98 -15.48
N GLU A 45 -2.50 4.96 -15.94
CA GLU A 45 -2.99 3.58 -15.99
C GLU A 45 -2.08 2.71 -15.13
N VAL A 46 -2.66 1.99 -14.17
CA VAL A 46 -1.91 1.15 -13.24
C VAL A 46 -2.21 -0.31 -13.54
N ARG A 47 -1.16 -1.08 -13.85
CA ARG A 47 -1.22 -2.53 -14.00
C ARG A 47 -0.44 -3.18 -12.87
N ALA A 48 -1.10 -4.07 -12.14
CA ALA A 48 -0.52 -4.75 -11.00
C ALA A 48 -0.98 -6.22 -10.99
N SER A 49 -0.17 -7.09 -10.39
CA SER A 49 -0.56 -8.48 -10.20
C SER A 49 -1.71 -8.59 -9.20
N ARG A 50 -2.46 -9.70 -9.25
CA ARG A 50 -3.51 -9.99 -8.28
C ARG A 50 -3.00 -9.94 -6.84
N ASP A 51 -1.76 -10.39 -6.61
CA ASP A 51 -1.13 -10.39 -5.29
C ASP A 51 -0.81 -8.99 -4.79
N MET A 52 -0.37 -8.09 -5.66
CA MET A 52 -0.19 -6.69 -5.29
C MET A 52 -1.55 -6.07 -4.93
N VAL A 53 -2.56 -6.28 -5.76
CA VAL A 53 -3.91 -5.71 -5.54
C VAL A 53 -4.51 -6.21 -4.22
N LYS A 54 -4.51 -7.52 -3.95
CA LYS A 54 -5.13 -8.08 -2.74
C LYS A 54 -4.47 -7.55 -1.46
N ASN A 55 -3.14 -7.36 -1.46
CA ASN A 55 -2.40 -6.92 -0.28
C ASN A 55 -2.52 -5.42 -0.03
N ALA A 56 -2.65 -4.62 -1.09
CA ALA A 56 -2.71 -3.16 -0.98
C ALA A 56 -4.14 -2.60 -0.85
N MET A 57 -5.17 -3.31 -1.30
CA MET A 57 -6.53 -2.77 -1.46
C MET A 57 -7.11 -2.13 -0.19
N GLY A 58 -6.82 -2.70 0.98
CA GLY A 58 -7.32 -2.21 2.27
C GLY A 58 -6.37 -1.26 3.01
N VAL A 59 -5.15 -1.04 2.50
CA VAL A 59 -4.13 -0.32 3.25
C VAL A 59 -4.41 1.18 3.23
N GLY A 60 -4.45 1.77 4.42
CA GLY A 60 -4.55 3.21 4.63
C GLY A 60 -3.24 3.93 4.36
N LEU A 61 -3.32 5.08 3.71
CA LEU A 61 -2.17 5.93 3.46
C LEU A 61 -1.99 6.96 4.59
N PRO A 62 -0.76 7.25 5.02
CA PRO A 62 -0.52 8.18 6.11
C PRO A 62 -1.03 9.58 5.78
N ASN A 63 -1.54 10.28 6.79
CA ASN A 63 -2.00 11.67 6.70
C ASN A 63 -3.09 11.95 5.65
N CYS A 64 -3.82 10.94 5.19
CA CYS A 64 -4.99 11.12 4.34
C CYS A 64 -6.04 10.02 4.55
N THR A 65 -7.22 10.21 3.97
CA THR A 65 -8.32 9.24 4.01
C THR A 65 -8.25 8.23 2.87
N LEU A 66 -7.26 8.37 1.97
CA LEU A 66 -7.11 7.55 0.79
C LEU A 66 -6.52 6.18 1.11
N ARG A 67 -6.85 5.19 0.27
CA ARG A 67 -6.44 3.80 0.43
C ARG A 67 -6.09 3.17 -0.91
N GLY A 68 -5.26 2.14 -0.86
CA GLY A 68 -5.00 1.28 -2.02
C GLY A 68 -4.00 1.82 -3.04
N ILE A 69 -3.77 1.00 -4.06
CA ILE A 69 -2.72 1.20 -5.07
C ILE A 69 -2.94 2.49 -5.86
N GLN A 70 -4.17 2.74 -6.32
CA GLN A 70 -4.45 3.90 -7.17
C GLN A 70 -4.13 5.22 -6.47
N ALA A 71 -4.54 5.35 -5.22
CA ALA A 71 -4.21 6.51 -4.41
C ALA A 71 -2.70 6.64 -4.16
N ALA A 72 -2.03 5.52 -3.86
CA ALA A 72 -0.59 5.51 -3.64
C ALA A 72 0.18 5.97 -4.90
N VAL A 73 -0.15 5.43 -6.07
CA VAL A 73 0.46 5.84 -7.35
C VAL A 73 0.19 7.31 -7.63
N ALA A 74 -1.06 7.77 -7.45
CA ALA A 74 -1.43 9.15 -7.69
C ALA A 74 -0.67 10.13 -6.79
N LEU A 75 -0.51 9.80 -5.50
CA LEU A 75 0.28 10.59 -4.56
C LEU A 75 1.76 10.63 -4.94
N GLY A 76 2.32 9.50 -5.39
CA GLY A 76 3.70 9.46 -5.84
C GLY A 76 3.92 10.21 -7.16
N ALA A 77 2.93 10.22 -8.05
CA ALA A 77 3.00 10.86 -9.36
C ALA A 77 2.66 12.37 -9.35
N ALA A 78 2.12 12.88 -8.24
CA ALA A 78 1.83 14.30 -8.03
C ALA A 78 3.13 15.13 -8.03
#